data_AF-A0A1Z8SKR2-F1
#
_entry.id   AF-A0A1Z8SKR2-F1
#
_cell.length_a   1.000
_cell.length_b   1.000
_cell.length_c   1.000
_cell.angle_alpha   90.00
_cell.angle_beta   90.00
_cell.angle_gamma   90.00
#
_symmetry.space_group_name_H-M   'P 1'
#
loop_
_entity.id
_entity.type
_entity.pdbx_description
1 polymer ?
#
loop_
_entity_poly.entity_id
_entity_poly.type
_entity_poly.pdbx_seq_one_letter_code
_entity_poly.pdbx_strand_id
1 'polypeptide(L)' 'KNFRKMLSQHSNRAPLGRTVTAEEVGNVASFLCSNYASGITGEITYVDAGFNIAAMPLSETEE' A
#
# COMPACT_ATOMS: atom_id res chain seq x y z
N LYS A 1 19.27 -6.42 8.55
CA LYS A 1 19.21 -7.51 7.52
C LYS A 1 17.78 -7.92 7.13
N ASN A 2 16.73 -7.65 7.92
CA ASN A 2 15.35 -8.11 7.63
C ASN A 2 14.48 -7.21 6.74
N PHE A 3 14.87 -5.95 6.51
CA PHE A 3 14.02 -4.99 5.79
C PHE A 3 13.80 -5.34 4.31
N ARG A 4 14.82 -5.81 3.59
CA ARG A 4 14.69 -6.23 2.19
C ARG A 4 13.79 -7.47 2.03
N LYS A 5 13.87 -8.42 2.96
CA LYS A 5 12.98 -9.60 2.99
C LYS A 5 11.53 -9.17 3.19
N MET A 6 11.29 -8.22 4.11
CA MET A 6 9.95 -7.65 4.33
C MET A 6 9.39 -6.96 3.09
N LEU A 7 10.19 -6.13 2.40
CA LEU A 7 9.75 -5.45 1.18
C LEU A 7 9.43 -6.44 0.05
N SER A 8 10.24 -7.48 -0.13
CA SER A 8 9.97 -8.55 -1.11
C SER A 8 8.69 -9.32 -0.79
N GLN A 9 8.47 -9.64 0.48
CA GLN A 9 7.23 -10.30 0.91
C GLN A 9 6.01 -9.39 0.70
N HIS A 10 6.17 -8.08 0.91
CA HIS A 10 5.11 -7.10 0.67
C HIS A 10 4.79 -6.98 -0.83
N SER A 11 5.79 -6.82 -1.70
CA SER A 11 5.59 -6.73 -3.15
C SER A 11 4.95 -7.98 -3.75
N ASN A 12 5.31 -9.18 -3.24
CA ASN A 12 4.73 -10.43 -3.74
C ASN A 12 3.25 -10.61 -3.37
N ARG A 13 2.78 -9.92 -2.33
CA ARG A 13 1.41 -10.03 -1.81
C ARG A 13 0.52 -8.89 -2.25
N ALA A 14 1.08 -7.70 -2.43
CA ALA A 14 0.36 -6.55 -2.92
C ALA A 14 -0.18 -6.83 -4.34
N PRO A 15 -1.46 -6.61 -4.62
CA PRO A 15 -2.06 -6.77 -5.95
C PRO A 15 -1.29 -6.05 -7.08
N LEU A 16 -0.62 -4.93 -6.81
CA LEU A 16 0.19 -4.25 -7.82
C LEU A 16 1.56 -4.92 -8.07
N GLY A 17 1.89 -6.02 -7.38
CA GLY A 17 3.13 -6.77 -7.57
C GLY A 17 4.41 -6.01 -7.16
N ARG A 18 4.25 -4.90 -6.43
CA ARG A 18 5.35 -4.01 -6.01
C ARG A 18 5.00 -3.30 -4.71
N THR A 19 6.02 -2.74 -4.07
CA THR A 19 5.81 -1.82 -2.95
C THR A 19 5.34 -0.45 -3.45
N VAL A 20 4.59 0.25 -2.61
CA VAL A 20 4.25 1.66 -2.84
C VAL A 20 5.51 2.54 -2.81
N THR A 21 5.49 3.65 -3.54
CA THR A 21 6.55 4.67 -3.51
C THR A 21 6.18 5.84 -2.60
N ALA A 22 7.18 6.58 -2.12
CA ALA A 22 6.92 7.79 -1.33
C ALA A 22 6.17 8.87 -2.12
N GLU A 23 6.39 8.95 -3.43
CA GLU A 23 5.70 9.88 -4.32
C GLU A 23 4.21 9.55 -4.44
N GLU A 24 3.83 8.28 -4.50
CA GLU A 24 2.43 7.86 -4.54
C GLU A 24 1.68 8.26 -3.26
N VAL A 25 2.32 8.09 -2.09
CA VAL A 25 1.77 8.56 -0.81
C VAL A 25 1.65 10.08 -0.80
N GLY A 26 2.68 10.79 -1.26
CA GLY A 26 2.68 12.26 -1.35
C GLY A 26 1.59 12.80 -2.26
N ASN A 27 1.35 12.15 -3.40
CA ASN A 27 0.32 12.54 -4.35
C ASN A 27 -1.09 12.40 -3.76
N VAL A 28 -1.37 11.30 -3.06
CA VAL A 28 -2.67 11.12 -2.37
C VAL A 28 -2.83 12.13 -1.24
N ALA A 29 -1.79 12.38 -0.45
CA ALA A 29 -1.82 13.42 0.58
C ALA A 29 -2.08 14.80 -0.01
N SER A 30 -1.44 15.14 -1.13
CA SER A 30 -1.66 16.40 -1.86
C SER A 30 -3.10 16.52 -2.36
N PHE A 31 -3.66 15.44 -2.92
CA PHE A 31 -5.07 15.38 -3.30
C PHE A 31 -6.01 15.63 -2.11
N LEU A 32 -5.78 14.95 -0.99
CA LEU A 32 -6.61 15.08 0.22
C LEU A 32 -6.53 16.49 0.85
N CYS A 33 -5.38 17.17 0.73
CA CYS A 33 -5.22 18.56 1.16
C CYS A 33 -5.76 19.60 0.17
N SER A 34 -6.19 19.18 -1.03
CA SER A 34 -6.68 20.08 -2.08
C SER A 34 -8.20 20.28 -2.02
N ASN A 35 -8.69 21.29 -2.74
CA ASN A 35 -10.14 21.53 -2.89
C ASN A 35 -10.88 20.36 -3.56
N TYR A 36 -10.18 19.47 -4.27
CA TYR A 36 -10.78 18.31 -4.93
C TYR A 36 -11.30 17.25 -3.96
N ALA A 37 -10.77 17.23 -2.72
CA ALA A 37 -11.22 16.33 -1.66
C ALA A 37 -12.21 17.00 -0.69
N SER A 38 -12.82 18.13 -1.05
CA SER A 38 -13.70 18.92 -0.16
C SER A 38 -14.90 18.15 0.42
N GLY A 39 -15.32 17.06 -0.21
CA GLY A 39 -16.38 16.18 0.28
C GLY A 39 -15.90 14.96 1.07
N ILE A 40 -14.60 14.78 1.28
CA ILE A 40 -14.02 13.60 1.91
C ILE A 40 -13.58 13.96 3.33
N THR A 41 -14.15 13.28 4.34
CA THR A 41 -13.81 13.47 5.75
C THR A 41 -14.06 12.19 6.55
N GLY A 42 -13.28 11.97 7.61
CA GLY A 42 -13.44 10.80 8.49
C GLY A 42 -12.99 9.46 7.89
N GLU A 43 -12.35 9.46 6.73
CA GLU A 43 -11.95 8.25 6.01
C GLU A 43 -10.50 7.84 6.25
N ILE A 44 -10.23 6.53 6.13
CA ILE A 44 -8.87 5.97 6.11
C ILE A 44 -8.54 5.55 4.68
N THR A 45 -7.74 6.35 3.99
CA THR A 45 -7.30 6.05 2.61
C THR A 45 -6.02 5.22 2.62
N TYR A 46 -6.12 3.96 2.15
CA TYR A 46 -4.96 3.08 2.02
C TYR A 46 -4.14 3.42 0.76
N VAL A 47 -2.83 3.57 0.93
CA VAL A 47 -1.86 3.77 -0.15
C VAL A 47 -0.73 2.77 0.05
N ASP A 48 -0.98 1.51 -0.28
CA ASP A 48 -0.12 0.38 0.07
C ASP A 48 -0.05 -0.68 -1.04
N ALA A 49 -0.30 -0.27 -2.28
CA ALA A 49 -0.37 -1.16 -3.43
C ALA A 49 -1.42 -2.29 -3.32
N GLY A 50 -2.43 -2.11 -2.46
CA GLY A 50 -3.55 -3.04 -2.24
C GLY A 50 -3.21 -4.15 -1.25
N PHE A 51 -2.13 -4.01 -0.47
CA PHE A 51 -1.73 -5.02 0.49
C PHE A 51 -2.78 -5.25 1.59
N ASN A 52 -3.48 -4.20 2.02
CA ASN A 52 -4.52 -4.28 3.06
C ASN A 52 -5.68 -5.24 2.72
N ILE A 53 -6.02 -5.38 1.45
CA ILE A 53 -7.10 -6.28 0.99
C ILE A 53 -6.60 -7.68 0.62
N ALA A 54 -5.29 -7.89 0.57
CA ALA A 54 -4.71 -9.20 0.30
C ALA A 54 -4.89 -10.10 1.54
N ALA A 55 -5.77 -11.11 1.44
CA ALA A 55 -5.92 -12.13 2.47
C ALA A 55 -4.63 -12.95 2.65
N MET A 56 -4.45 -13.59 3.82
CA MET A 56 -3.30 -14.50 4.06
C MET A 56 -3.14 -15.50 2.91
N PRO A 57 -1.90 -15.78 2.47
CA PRO A 57 -1.67 -16.74 1.39
C PRO A 57 -2.17 -18.13 1.80
N LEU A 58 -2.83 -18.83 0.88
CA LEU A 58 -3.20 -20.24 1.01
C LEU A 58 -1.98 -21.19 0.99
N SER A 59 -0.80 -20.68 0.65
CA SER A 59 0.43 -21.44 0.59
C SER A 59 1.53 -20.77 1.40
N GLU A 60 2.05 -21.48 2.39
CA GLU A 60 3.34 -21.17 3.00
C GLU A 60 4.38 -21.21 1.88
N THR A 61 5.06 -20.08 1.64
CA THR A 61 6.25 -20.12 0.82
C THR A 61 7.34 -20.71 1.71
N GLU A 62 7.54 -22.03 1.62
CA GLU A 62 8.71 -22.68 2.20
C GLU A 62 9.99 -21.99 1.67
N GLU A 63 10.96 -21.79 2.56
CA GLU A 63 12.20 -21.04 2.31
C GLU A 63 13.09 -21.66 1.22
#